data_AF-A0A9E2MYQ8-F1
#
_entry.id   AF-A0A9E2MYQ8-F1
#
_cell.length_a   1.000
_cell.length_b   1.000
_cell.length_c   1.000
_cell.angle_alpha   90.00
_cell.angle_beta   90.00
_cell.angle_gamma   90.00
#
_symmetry.space_group_name_H-M   'P 1'
#
loop_
_entity.id
_entity.type
_entity.pdbx_description
1 polymer ?
#
loop_
_entity_poly.entity_id
_entity_poly.type
_entity_poly.pdbx_seq_one_letter_code
_entity_poly.pdbx_strand_id
1 'polypeptide(L)'
;MEKREYIFPAGFLWGAATSAHQVEGGNINDWSEWEKTNSARLAKEATLRQAQGINPWPDFILKKYPNPLQEENYISGIACDHYNRFREDFDIAKSLGHNAHRFSIEWSRVEPAEGRFDEAAIEHYRQVILALTAQRVEPFVTLWHYT
;
A
#
# COMPACT_ATOMS: atom_id res chain seq x y z
N MET A 1 9.71 1.74 33.55
CA MET A 1 10.16 2.80 32.64
C MET A 1 9.23 3.99 32.86
N GLU A 2 9.73 5.14 33.31
CA GLU A 2 8.89 6.35 33.42
C GLU A 2 8.40 6.76 32.04
N LYS A 3 7.08 6.88 31.87
CA LYS A 3 6.49 7.45 30.65
C LYS A 3 6.72 8.95 30.68
N ARG A 4 7.53 9.47 29.75
CA ARG A 4 7.58 10.91 29.47
C ARG A 4 6.34 11.28 28.65
N GLU A 5 5.64 12.32 29.06
CA GLU A 5 4.57 12.93 28.25
C GLU A 5 5.19 13.88 27.22
N TYR A 6 4.87 13.67 25.95
CA TYR A 6 5.24 14.54 24.84
C TYR A 6 3.99 15.28 24.37
N ILE A 7 3.99 16.60 24.47
CA ILE A 7 2.85 17.46 24.09
C ILE A 7 3.08 17.98 22.67
N PHE A 8 2.08 17.82 21.80
CA PHE A 8 2.08 18.33 20.43
C PHE A 8 1.13 19.53 20.31
N PRO A 9 1.33 20.43 19.33
CA PRO A 9 0.43 21.55 19.08
C PRO A 9 -1.03 21.09 18.87
N ALA A 10 -1.98 21.95 19.23
CA ALA A 10 -3.38 21.70 18.92
C ALA A 10 -3.58 21.60 17.40
N GLY A 11 -4.40 20.64 16.97
CA GLY A 11 -4.66 20.39 15.54
C GLY A 11 -3.54 19.62 14.83
N PHE A 12 -2.53 19.10 15.54
CA PHE A 12 -1.52 18.24 14.93
C PHE A 12 -2.16 16.99 14.30
N LEU A 13 -1.71 16.63 13.10
CA LEU A 13 -2.23 15.51 12.34
C LEU A 13 -1.41 14.24 12.57
N TRP A 14 -2.09 13.19 13.00
CA TRP A 14 -1.58 11.85 13.22
C TRP A 14 -2.29 10.88 12.29
N GLY A 15 -1.50 10.14 11.53
CA GLY A 15 -2.03 9.27 10.50
C GLY A 15 -1.01 8.28 9.97
N ALA A 16 -1.44 7.54 8.96
CA ALA A 16 -0.61 6.63 8.19
C ALA A 16 -0.61 7.05 6.72
N ALA A 17 0.31 6.48 5.95
CA ALA A 17 0.44 6.69 4.53
C ALA A 17 0.42 5.35 3.77
N THR A 18 -0.25 5.33 2.63
CA THR A 18 -0.26 4.20 1.68
C THR A 18 0.11 4.68 0.27
N SER A 19 0.43 3.73 -0.60
CA SER A 19 0.60 3.95 -2.03
C SER A 19 -0.25 2.93 -2.77
N ALA A 20 -0.95 3.38 -3.81
CA ALA A 20 -1.91 2.60 -4.58
C ALA A 20 -1.35 1.24 -5.03
N HIS A 21 -0.17 1.24 -5.65
CA HIS A 21 0.45 0.00 -6.13
C HIS A 21 0.67 -1.05 -5.04
N GLN A 22 1.00 -0.59 -3.84
CA GLN A 22 1.38 -1.45 -2.71
C GLN A 22 0.18 -2.03 -1.97
N VAL A 23 -1.01 -1.42 -2.06
CA VAL A 23 -2.15 -1.81 -1.22
C VAL A 23 -3.43 -2.13 -2.00
N GLU A 24 -3.68 -1.48 -3.15
CA GLU A 24 -4.94 -1.62 -3.88
C GLU A 24 -5.09 -3.00 -4.52
N GLY A 25 -4.01 -3.48 -5.15
CA GLY A 25 -4.02 -4.71 -5.93
C GLY A 25 -4.63 -4.53 -7.32
N GLY A 26 -4.44 -5.53 -8.18
CA GLY A 26 -5.06 -5.60 -9.51
C GLY A 26 -4.62 -4.49 -10.47
N ASN A 27 -3.43 -3.93 -10.29
CA ASN A 27 -2.91 -2.83 -11.10
C ASN A 27 -2.30 -3.34 -12.40
N ILE A 28 -2.34 -2.52 -13.45
CA ILE A 28 -1.74 -2.79 -14.76
C ILE A 28 -0.92 -1.56 -15.14
N ASN A 29 0.36 -1.57 -14.77
CA ASN A 29 1.33 -0.51 -15.01
C ASN A 29 2.76 -1.08 -15.22
N ASP A 30 3.72 -0.20 -15.48
CA ASP A 30 5.12 -0.56 -15.74
C ASP A 30 5.72 -1.45 -14.63
N TRP A 31 5.39 -1.18 -13.36
CA TRP A 31 5.87 -1.99 -12.23
C TRP A 31 5.24 -3.38 -12.21
N SER A 32 3.93 -3.49 -12.44
CA SER A 32 3.26 -4.80 -12.48
C SER A 32 3.80 -5.70 -13.59
N GLU A 33 4.25 -5.12 -14.71
CA GLU A 33 4.90 -5.86 -15.80
C GLU A 33 6.37 -6.17 -15.49
N TRP A 34 7.08 -5.21 -14.90
CA TRP A 34 8.45 -5.43 -14.44
C TRP A 34 8.54 -6.54 -13.39
N GLU A 35 7.62 -6.58 -12.44
CA GLU A 35 7.52 -7.61 -11.40
C GLU A 35 7.39 -9.00 -12.02
N LYS A 36 6.46 -9.20 -12.95
CA LYS A 36 6.24 -10.48 -13.65
C LYS A 36 7.48 -10.97 -14.40
N THR A 37 8.28 -10.06 -14.94
CA THR A 37 9.49 -10.42 -15.69
C THR A 37 10.71 -10.63 -14.79
N ASN A 38 10.68 -10.15 -13.54
CA ASN A 38 11.80 -10.20 -12.61
C ASN A 38 11.59 -11.12 -11.40
N SER A 39 10.36 -11.57 -11.15
CA SER A 39 9.96 -12.34 -9.96
C SER A 39 10.85 -13.56 -9.71
N ALA A 40 11.10 -14.38 -10.74
CA ALA A 40 11.96 -15.56 -10.63
C ALA A 40 13.41 -15.20 -10.23
N ARG A 41 13.96 -14.11 -10.78
CA ARG A 41 15.30 -13.60 -10.43
C ARG A 41 15.32 -13.13 -8.99
N LEU A 42 14.32 -12.35 -8.57
CA LEU A 42 14.23 -11.80 -7.21
C LEU A 42 14.09 -12.90 -6.15
N ALA A 43 13.28 -13.93 -6.40
CA ALA A 43 13.15 -15.08 -5.50
C ALA A 43 14.46 -15.87 -5.34
N LYS A 44 15.18 -16.06 -6.45
CA LYS A 44 16.52 -16.68 -6.42
C LYS A 44 17.51 -15.84 -5.61
N GLU A 45 17.54 -14.53 -5.83
CA GLU A 45 18.40 -13.61 -5.07
C GLU A 45 18.06 -13.61 -3.57
N ALA A 46 16.78 -13.67 -3.22
CA ALA A 46 16.31 -13.75 -1.84
C ALA A 46 16.76 -15.04 -1.15
N THR A 47 16.64 -16.17 -1.85
CA THR A 47 17.12 -17.47 -1.37
C THR A 47 18.63 -17.45 -1.12
N LEU A 48 19.40 -16.82 -2.01
CA LEU A 48 20.84 -16.65 -1.84
C LEU A 48 21.17 -15.77 -0.63
N ARG A 49 20.50 -14.63 -0.46
CA ARG A 49 20.68 -13.74 0.70
C ARG A 49 20.33 -14.42 2.01
N GLN A 50 19.25 -15.21 2.03
CA GLN A 50 18.87 -16.04 3.17
C GLN A 50 20.00 -17.01 3.55
N ALA A 51 20.55 -17.74 2.57
CA ALA A 51 21.64 -18.69 2.80
C ALA A 51 22.94 -18.01 3.25
N GLN A 52 23.17 -16.76 2.82
CA GLN A 52 24.35 -15.97 3.19
C GLN A 52 24.19 -15.21 4.52
N GLY A 53 23.02 -15.26 5.15
CA GLY A 53 22.74 -14.50 6.38
C GLY A 53 22.71 -12.98 6.16
N ILE A 54 22.47 -12.52 4.93
CA ILE A 54 22.37 -11.09 4.61
C ILE A 54 20.90 -10.67 4.77
N ASN A 55 20.59 -9.94 5.85
CA ASN A 55 19.22 -9.57 6.23
C ASN A 55 18.22 -10.74 6.05
N PRO A 56 18.48 -11.89 6.67
CA PRO A 56 17.66 -13.08 6.47
C PRO A 56 16.28 -12.87 7.10
N TRP A 57 15.27 -13.49 6.50
CA TRP A 57 13.99 -13.68 7.15
C TRP A 57 14.20 -14.52 8.42
N PRO A 58 13.58 -14.13 9.54
CA PRO A 58 13.57 -14.95 10.74
C PRO A 58 12.89 -16.31 10.49
N ASP A 59 13.39 -17.38 11.10
CA ASP A 59 12.85 -18.73 10.92
C ASP A 59 11.36 -18.83 11.22
N PHE A 60 10.88 -18.08 12.23
CA PHE A 60 9.46 -18.08 12.57
C PHE A 60 8.58 -17.47 11.48
N ILE A 61 9.11 -16.53 10.68
CA ILE A 61 8.42 -15.97 9.52
C ILE A 61 8.36 -17.04 8.44
N LEU A 62 9.48 -17.65 8.06
CA LEU A 62 9.51 -18.69 7.02
C LEU A 62 8.61 -19.89 7.37
N LYS A 63 8.51 -20.24 8.65
CA LYS A 63 7.61 -21.30 9.13
C LYS A 63 6.14 -20.91 9.05
N LYS A 64 5.80 -19.65 9.32
CA LYS A 64 4.41 -19.18 9.36
C LYS A 64 3.92 -18.74 7.97
N TYR A 65 4.81 -18.20 7.17
CA TYR A 65 4.60 -17.67 5.83
C TYR A 65 5.71 -18.25 4.94
N PRO A 66 5.42 -19.29 4.14
CA PRO A 66 6.45 -19.95 3.33
C PRO A 66 6.78 -19.20 2.04
N ASN A 67 6.01 -18.16 1.69
CA ASN A 67 6.16 -17.40 0.46
C ASN A 67 7.32 -16.38 0.38
N PRO A 68 8.01 -15.92 1.44
CA PRO A 68 9.01 -14.84 1.31
C PRO A 68 10.20 -15.15 0.38
N LEU A 69 10.42 -16.43 0.07
CA LEU A 69 11.46 -16.90 -0.85
C LEU A 69 10.88 -17.44 -2.18
N GLN A 70 9.56 -17.46 -2.31
CA GLN A 70 8.87 -17.94 -3.49
C GLN A 70 8.67 -16.81 -4.49
N GLU A 71 8.49 -17.17 -5.76
CA GLU A 71 8.35 -16.22 -6.86
C GLU A 71 7.13 -15.30 -6.69
N GLU A 72 6.03 -15.84 -6.20
CA GLU A 72 4.76 -15.14 -6.06
C GLU A 72 4.81 -13.98 -5.07
N ASN A 73 5.77 -13.98 -4.13
CA ASN A 73 5.97 -12.88 -3.18
C ASN A 73 6.53 -11.61 -3.82
N TYR A 74 7.05 -11.71 -5.05
CA TYR A 74 7.60 -10.59 -5.81
C TYR A 74 6.63 -10.06 -6.87
N ILE A 75 5.37 -10.47 -6.81
CA ILE A 75 4.29 -10.01 -7.66
C ILE A 75 3.23 -9.39 -6.75
N SER A 76 2.94 -8.10 -6.95
CA SER A 76 1.99 -7.34 -6.13
C SER A 76 0.59 -7.99 -6.09
N GLY A 77 0.11 -8.52 -7.21
CA GLY A 77 -1.13 -9.30 -7.28
C GLY A 77 -2.34 -8.53 -6.73
N ILE A 78 -3.04 -9.11 -5.75
CA ILE A 78 -4.16 -8.44 -5.05
C ILE A 78 -3.70 -7.54 -3.89
N ALA A 79 -2.41 -7.50 -3.58
CA ALA A 79 -1.85 -6.78 -2.45
C ALA A 79 -2.62 -7.03 -1.13
N CYS A 80 -3.10 -5.97 -0.47
CA CYS A 80 -3.98 -6.06 0.70
C CYS A 80 -5.47 -5.87 0.35
N ASP A 81 -5.80 -5.79 -0.94
CA ASP A 81 -7.14 -5.59 -1.49
C ASP A 81 -7.80 -4.27 -1.01
N HIS A 82 -6.99 -3.23 -0.82
CA HIS A 82 -7.48 -1.91 -0.37
C HIS A 82 -8.49 -1.30 -1.36
N TYR A 83 -8.39 -1.64 -2.65
CA TYR A 83 -9.33 -1.16 -3.67
C TYR A 83 -10.77 -1.53 -3.32
N ASN A 84 -11.01 -2.71 -2.77
CA ASN A 84 -12.33 -3.17 -2.38
C ASN A 84 -12.63 -2.90 -0.89
N ARG A 85 -11.58 -2.76 -0.07
CA ARG A 85 -11.67 -2.80 1.41
C ARG A 85 -11.29 -1.49 2.10
N PHE A 86 -11.18 -0.39 1.36
CA PHE A 86 -10.74 0.90 1.91
C PHE A 86 -11.63 1.41 3.05
N ARG A 87 -12.92 1.06 3.07
CA ARG A 87 -13.83 1.46 4.15
C ARG A 87 -13.47 0.78 5.46
N GLU A 88 -13.24 -0.52 5.43
CA GLU A 88 -12.79 -1.30 6.57
C GLU A 88 -11.43 -0.83 7.07
N ASP A 89 -10.51 -0.51 6.15
CA ASP A 89 -9.19 0.02 6.51
C ASP A 89 -9.29 1.39 7.20
N PHE A 90 -10.23 2.25 6.78
CA PHE A 90 -10.47 3.54 7.43
C PHE A 90 -11.18 3.40 8.78
N ASP A 91 -12.08 2.42 8.94
CA ASP A 91 -12.67 2.10 10.24
C ASP A 91 -11.59 1.67 11.24
N ILE A 92 -10.62 0.87 10.80
CA ILE A 92 -9.46 0.48 11.61
C ILE A 92 -8.61 1.71 11.94
N ALA A 93 -8.23 2.52 10.95
CA ALA A 93 -7.46 3.74 11.16
C ALA A 93 -8.13 4.67 12.19
N LYS A 94 -9.46 4.82 12.10
CA LYS A 94 -10.24 5.61 13.04
C LYS A 94 -10.23 5.02 14.45
N SER A 95 -10.38 3.70 14.58
CA SER A 95 -10.33 3.00 15.87
C SER A 95 -8.97 3.15 16.57
N LEU A 96 -7.90 3.34 15.79
CA LEU A 96 -6.53 3.59 16.26
C LEU A 96 -6.26 5.07 16.57
N GLY A 97 -7.25 5.95 16.40
CA GLY A 97 -7.16 7.37 16.73
C GLY A 97 -6.57 8.26 15.62
N HIS A 98 -6.51 7.78 14.37
CA HIS A 98 -6.04 8.60 13.26
C HIS A 98 -7.00 9.77 12.98
N ASN A 99 -6.42 10.93 12.65
CA ASN A 99 -7.15 12.11 12.18
C ASN A 99 -6.70 12.58 10.78
N ALA A 100 -5.70 11.93 10.18
CA ALA A 100 -5.31 12.12 8.79
C ALA A 100 -4.95 10.79 8.13
N HIS A 101 -5.06 10.72 6.80
CA HIS A 101 -4.60 9.59 6.02
C HIS A 101 -4.05 10.06 4.68
N ARG A 102 -2.81 9.66 4.37
CA ARG A 102 -2.19 9.92 3.07
C ARG A 102 -2.34 8.69 2.18
N PHE A 103 -2.76 8.88 0.93
CA PHE A 103 -2.79 7.82 -0.08
C PHE A 103 -2.32 8.37 -1.43
N SER A 104 -2.02 7.50 -2.39
CA SER A 104 -1.73 7.90 -3.76
C SER A 104 -2.81 7.48 -4.74
N ILE A 105 -2.85 8.12 -5.90
CA ILE A 105 -3.68 7.70 -7.04
C ILE A 105 -2.85 6.76 -7.93
N GLU A 106 -3.44 5.68 -8.41
CA GLU A 106 -2.89 4.83 -9.47
C GLU A 106 -3.20 5.46 -10.83
N TRP A 107 -2.20 6.10 -11.44
CA TRP A 107 -2.41 6.83 -12.70
C TRP A 107 -2.85 5.90 -13.84
N SER A 108 -2.32 4.67 -13.90
CA SER A 108 -2.71 3.68 -14.90
C SER A 108 -4.19 3.26 -14.83
N ARG A 109 -4.85 3.44 -13.68
CA ARG A 109 -6.31 3.27 -13.55
C ARG A 109 -7.06 4.48 -14.07
N VAL A 110 -6.59 5.69 -13.74
CA VAL A 110 -7.26 6.94 -14.09
C VAL A 110 -7.12 7.25 -15.58
N GLU A 111 -5.94 7.05 -16.16
CA GLU A 111 -5.63 7.26 -17.57
C GLU A 111 -4.90 6.01 -18.13
N PRO A 112 -5.62 4.91 -18.41
CA PRO A 112 -5.02 3.67 -18.91
C PRO A 112 -4.35 3.79 -20.29
N ALA A 113 -4.70 4.84 -21.04
CA ALA A 113 -4.00 5.22 -22.27
C ALA A 113 -4.05 6.74 -22.41
N GLU A 114 -3.01 7.34 -22.99
CA GLU A 114 -2.90 8.79 -23.15
C GLU A 114 -4.19 9.41 -23.73
N GLY A 115 -4.73 10.38 -23.01
CA GLY A 115 -5.97 11.09 -23.31
C GLY A 115 -7.26 10.31 -23.07
N ARG A 116 -7.20 9.07 -22.55
CA ARG A 116 -8.36 8.21 -22.28
C ARG A 116 -8.54 8.04 -20.78
N PHE A 117 -9.44 8.82 -20.20
CA PHE A 117 -9.74 8.76 -18.77
C PHE A 117 -10.83 7.73 -18.45
N ASP A 118 -10.64 6.99 -17.35
CA ASP A 118 -11.63 6.07 -16.80
C ASP A 118 -12.43 6.76 -15.68
N GLU A 119 -13.68 7.12 -15.99
CA GLU A 119 -14.61 7.75 -15.05
C GLU A 119 -14.93 6.86 -13.83
N ALA A 120 -14.89 5.54 -13.97
CA ALA A 120 -15.13 4.64 -12.85
C ALA A 120 -13.96 4.66 -11.86
N ALA A 121 -12.71 4.78 -12.35
CA ALA A 121 -11.54 4.96 -11.50
C ALA A 121 -11.56 6.32 -10.78
N ILE A 122 -11.94 7.39 -11.48
CA ILE A 122 -12.12 8.72 -10.87
C ILE A 122 -13.18 8.67 -9.77
N GLU A 123 -14.33 8.04 -10.05
CA GLU A 123 -15.39 7.88 -9.07
C GLU A 123 -14.95 7.04 -7.87
N HIS A 124 -14.14 5.99 -8.09
CA HIS A 124 -13.55 5.22 -6.99
C HIS A 124 -12.73 6.12 -6.04
N TYR A 125 -11.79 6.92 -6.57
CA TYR A 125 -10.99 7.81 -5.72
C TYR A 125 -11.83 8.91 -5.05
N ARG A 126 -12.88 9.40 -5.71
CA ARG A 126 -13.85 10.27 -5.07
C ARG A 126 -14.52 9.58 -3.87
N GLN A 127 -14.92 8.31 -4.00
CA GLN A 127 -15.51 7.54 -2.90
C GLN A 127 -14.53 7.30 -1.75
N VAL A 128 -13.24 7.09 -2.05
CA VAL A 128 -12.17 7.00 -1.03
C VAL A 128 -12.09 8.29 -0.20
N ILE A 129 -12.03 9.46 -0.87
CA ILE A 129 -11.99 10.78 -0.22
C ILE A 129 -13.24 11.01 0.64
N LEU A 130 -14.43 10.68 0.11
CA LEU A 130 -15.68 10.82 0.83
C LEU A 130 -15.74 9.92 2.07
N ALA A 131 -15.23 8.69 1.99
CA ALA A 131 -15.17 7.79 3.14
C ALA A 131 -14.28 8.32 4.27
N LEU A 132 -13.10 8.86 3.95
CA LEU A 132 -12.22 9.52 4.92
C LEU A 132 -12.91 10.73 5.57
N THR A 133 -13.51 11.58 4.73
CA THR A 133 -14.16 12.82 5.18
C THR A 133 -15.34 12.53 6.10
N ALA A 134 -16.14 11.50 5.79
CA ALA A 134 -17.26 11.07 6.62
C ALA A 134 -16.83 10.65 8.04
N GLN A 135 -15.60 10.16 8.19
CA GLN A 135 -15.01 9.77 9.47
C GLN A 135 -14.21 10.90 10.15
N ARG A 136 -14.21 12.11 9.58
CA ARG A 136 -13.38 13.25 10.01
C ARG A 136 -11.89 12.88 10.05
N VAL A 137 -11.43 12.19 9.01
CA VAL A 137 -10.02 11.89 8.75
C VAL A 137 -9.61 12.72 7.55
N GLU A 138 -8.60 13.58 7.72
CA GLU A 138 -8.13 14.50 6.68
C GLU A 138 -7.40 13.73 5.56
N PRO A 139 -7.86 13.79 4.29
CA PRO A 139 -7.23 13.11 3.18
C PRO A 139 -6.03 13.91 2.64
N PHE A 140 -4.86 13.27 2.51
CA PHE A 140 -3.69 13.81 1.83
C PHE A 140 -3.40 13.01 0.57
N VAL A 141 -3.65 13.62 -0.60
CA VAL A 141 -3.52 12.94 -1.89
C VAL A 141 -2.12 13.13 -2.47
N THR A 142 -1.47 12.02 -2.80
CA THR A 142 -0.26 11.99 -3.62
C THR A 142 -0.66 11.68 -5.06
N LEU A 143 -0.53 12.63 -5.97
CA LEU A 143 -0.95 12.44 -7.37
C LEU A 143 -0.14 11.37 -8.10
N TRP A 144 1.15 11.23 -7.76
CA TRP A 144 2.04 10.27 -8.39
C TRP A 144 2.98 9.65 -7.36
N HIS A 145 3.01 8.32 -7.29
CA HIS A 145 3.84 7.58 -6.34
C HIS A 145 4.54 6.40 -7.04
N TYR A 146 5.38 6.71 -8.02
CA TYR A 146 6.08 5.72 -8.84
C TYR A 146 5.11 4.73 -9.51
N THR A 147 4.03 5.21 -10.13
CA THR A 147 3.03 4.40 -10.85
C THR A 147 2.68 5.04 -12.18
#